data_AF-A0A2G8SP06-F1
#
_entry.id   AF-A0A2G8SP06-F1
#
_cell.length_a   1.000
_cell.length_b   1.000
_cell.length_c   1.000
_cell.angle_alpha   90.00
_cell.angle_beta   90.00
_cell.angle_gamma   90.00
#
_symmetry.space_group_name_H-M   'P 1'
#
loop_
_entity.id
_entity.type
_entity.pdbx_description
1 polymer ?
#
loop_
_entity_poly.entity_id
_entity_poly.type
_entity_poly.pdbx_seq_one_letter_code
_entity_poly.pdbx_strand_id
1 'polypeptide(L)' 'MSTHDPKPEQRPWTSYVWDTWDKPEEERRFLFKLDACLLTYAALSYFSKYQNITNAYVSGMQEE' A
#
# COMPACT_ATOMS: atom_id res chain seq x y z
N MET A 1 -42.05 23.82 -4.70
CA MET A 1 -41.41 22.51 -4.90
C MET A 1 -39.96 22.79 -5.27
N SER A 2 -39.07 22.96 -4.29
CA SER A 2 -37.66 23.26 -4.57
C SER A 2 -36.91 21.95 -4.71
N THR A 3 -36.43 21.66 -5.91
CA THR A 3 -35.61 20.49 -6.24
C THR A 3 -34.28 20.58 -5.51
N HIS A 4 -34.04 19.68 -4.56
CA HIS A 4 -32.71 19.46 -4.01
C HIS A 4 -31.91 18.66 -5.06
N ASP A 5 -31.14 19.36 -5.89
CA ASP A 5 -30.15 18.71 -6.73
C ASP A 5 -29.02 18.15 -5.83
N PRO A 6 -28.69 16.85 -5.89
CA PRO A 6 -27.56 16.31 -5.14
C PRO A 6 -26.28 16.87 -5.74
N LYS A 7 -25.62 17.77 -5.01
CA LYS A 7 -24.30 18.30 -5.36
C LYS A 7 -23.32 17.12 -5.43
N PRO A 8 -22.55 16.94 -6.52
CA PRO A 8 -21.56 15.87 -6.59
C PRO A 8 -20.52 16.11 -5.51
N GLU A 9 -20.50 15.24 -4.51
CA GLU A 9 -19.53 15.23 -3.44
C GLU A 9 -18.17 14.90 -4.06
N GLN A 10 -17.29 15.91 -4.13
CA GLN A 10 -15.97 15.75 -4.73
C GLN A 10 -15.17 14.83 -3.81
N ARG A 11 -14.91 13.60 -4.27
CA ARG A 11 -14.11 12.64 -3.50
C ARG A 11 -12.70 13.21 -3.29
N PRO A 12 -12.17 13.19 -2.06
CA PRO A 12 -10.81 13.65 -1.82
C PRO A 12 -9.83 12.75 -2.59
N TRP A 13 -8.76 13.33 -3.14
CA TRP A 13 -7.74 12.59 -3.89
C TRP A 13 -7.15 11.40 -3.11
N THR A 14 -7.19 11.47 -1.78
CA THR A 14 -6.79 10.40 -0.87
C THR A 14 -7.63 9.13 -1.03
N SER A 15 -8.92 9.22 -1.39
CA SER A 15 -9.77 8.06 -1.68
C SER A 15 -9.34 7.33 -2.97
N TYR A 16 -8.74 8.04 -3.94
CA TYR A 16 -8.18 7.41 -5.14
C TYR A 16 -6.92 6.59 -4.85
N VAL A 17 -6.12 7.01 -3.86
CA VAL A 17 -4.91 6.30 -3.45
C VAL A 17 -5.24 5.22 -2.42
N TRP A 18 -6.14 5.50 -1.48
CA TRP A 18 -6.49 4.64 -0.35
C TRP A 18 -7.93 4.85 0.12
N ASP A 19 -8.88 4.18 -0.54
CA ASP A 19 -10.33 4.29 -0.27
C ASP A 19 -10.74 3.84 1.15
N THR A 20 -9.87 3.09 1.83
CA THR A 20 -10.10 2.59 3.20
C THR A 20 -10.26 3.68 4.25
N TRP A 21 -9.82 4.91 3.99
CA TRP A 21 -9.81 5.99 4.99
C TRP A 21 -11.20 6.60 5.26
N ASP A 22 -12.13 6.51 4.30
CA ASP A 22 -13.52 6.99 4.44
C ASP A 22 -14.45 5.99 5.15
N LYS A 23 -13.90 4.85 5.61
CA LYS A 23 -14.68 3.80 6.29
C LYS A 23 -14.84 4.05 7.80
N PRO A 24 -15.90 3.51 8.42
CA PRO A 24 -16.09 3.54 9.88
C PRO A 24 -14.86 3.03 10.65
N GLU A 25 -14.60 3.56 11.85
CA GLU A 25 -13.34 3.31 12.57
C GLU A 25 -13.01 1.83 12.82
N GLU A 26 -14.01 1.00 13.09
CA GLU A 26 -13.80 -0.44 13.31
C GLU A 26 -13.31 -1.16 12.05
N GLU A 27 -13.97 -0.91 10.92
CA GLU A 27 -13.60 -1.52 9.63
C GLU A 27 -12.24 -0.98 9.13
N ARG A 28 -11.99 0.33 9.35
CA ARG A 28 -10.73 0.99 9.00
C ARG A 28 -9.53 0.37 9.70
N ARG A 29 -9.63 0.06 11.00
CA ARG A 29 -8.51 -0.53 11.77
C ARG A 29 -8.17 -1.93 11.29
N PHE A 30 -9.19 -2.73 10.96
CA PHE A 30 -8.99 -4.07 10.42
C PHE A 30 -8.29 -4.02 9.06
N LEU A 31 -8.81 -3.23 8.12
CA LEU A 31 -8.26 -3.11 6.78
C LEU A 31 -6.86 -2.49 6.79
N PHE A 32 -6.62 -1.47 7.62
CA PHE A 32 -5.28 -0.89 7.78
C PHE A 32 -4.26 -1.92 8.26
N LYS A 33 -4.65 -2.83 9.17
CA LYS A 33 -3.78 -3.89 9.66
C LYS A 33 -3.47 -4.92 8.57
N LEU A 34 -4.47 -5.26 7.76
CA LEU A 34 -4.30 -6.16 6.61
C LEU A 34 -3.36 -5.55 5.57
N ASP A 35 -3.59 -4.29 5.22
CA ASP A 35 -2.77 -3.51 4.29
C ASP A 35 -1.32 -3.43 4.76
N ALA A 36 -1.09 -3.11 6.04
CA ALA A 36 0.25 -3.03 6.61
C ALA A 36 1.00 -4.37 6.55
N CYS A 37 0.30 -5.49 6.85
CA CYS A 37 0.89 -6.82 6.71
C CYS A 37 1.26 -7.13 5.26
N LEU A 38 0.38 -6.82 4.31
CA LEU A 38 0.59 -7.11 2.90
C LEU A 38 1.73 -6.26 2.30
N LEU A 39 1.76 -4.97 2.62
CA LEU A 39 2.84 -4.05 2.20
C LEU A 39 4.19 -4.47 2.79
N THR A 40 4.22 -4.84 4.07
CA THR A 40 5.46 -5.32 4.71
C THR A 40 5.93 -6.63 4.07
N TYR A 41 5.01 -7.56 3.81
CA TYR A 41 5.34 -8.82 3.14
C TYR A 41 5.85 -8.60 1.71
N ALA A 42 5.21 -7.72 0.93
CA ALA A 42 5.65 -7.37 -0.41
C ALA A 42 7.04 -6.72 -0.39
N ALA A 43 7.27 -5.77 0.52
CA ALA A 43 8.57 -5.13 0.71
C ALA A 43 9.66 -6.14 1.11
N LEU A 44 9.38 -7.04 2.05
CA LEU A 44 10.31 -8.09 2.46
C LEU A 44 10.59 -9.09 1.33
N SER A 45 9.57 -9.48 0.57
CA SER A 45 9.72 -10.38 -0.57
C SER A 45 10.60 -9.77 -1.67
N TYR A 46 10.42 -8.47 -1.93
CA TYR A 46 11.28 -7.73 -2.85
C TYR A 46 12.71 -7.58 -2.31
N PHE A 47 12.84 -7.21 -1.03
CA PHE A 47 14.12 -7.04 -0.37
C PHE A 47 14.92 -8.35 -0.34
N SER A 48 14.28 -9.48 -0.03
CA SER A 48 14.90 -10.80 -0.04
C SER A 48 15.48 -11.16 -1.41
N LYS A 49 14.78 -10.82 -2.50
CA LYS A 49 15.30 -10.99 -3.87
C LYS A 49 16.49 -10.07 -4.14
N TYR A 50 16.41 -8.81 -3.72
CA TYR A 50 17.49 -7.84 -3.92
C TYR A 50 18.75 -8.22 -3.13
N GLN A 51 18.62 -8.64 -1.87
CA GLN A 51 19.75 -9.03 -1.03
C GLN A 51 20.50 -10.25 -1.59
N ASN A 52 19.78 -11.26 -2.12
CA ASN A 52 20.43 -12.42 -2.73
C ASN A 52 21.15 -12.07 -4.05
N ILE A 53 20.59 -11.17 -4.87
CA ILE A 53 21.25 -10.71 -6.10
C ILE A 53 22.46 -9.84 -5.76
N THR A 54 22.31 -8.81 -4.93
CA THR A 54 23.40 -7.91 -4.56
C THR A 54 24.54 -8.63 -3.84
N ASN A 55 24.23 -9.57 -2.92
CA ASN A 55 25.29 -10.37 -2.28
C ASN A 55 25.96 -11.34 -3.27
N ALA A 56 25.25 -11.93 -4.23
CA ALA A 56 25.86 -12.76 -5.26
C ALA A 56 26.75 -11.95 -6.23
N TYR A 57 26.39 -10.69 -6.52
CA TYR A 57 27.24 -9.79 -7.30
C TYR A 57 28.48 -9.32 -6.52
N VAL A 58 28.38 -9.10 -5.21
CA VAL A 58 29.53 -8.68 -4.37
C VAL A 58 30.43 -9.86 -3.99
N SER A 59 29.88 -11.07 -3.85
CA SER A 59 30.61 -12.30 -3.55
C SER A 59 31.12 -13.03 -4.80
N GLY A 60 30.58 -12.75 -5.99
CA GLY A 60 30.93 -13.41 -7.24
C GLY A 60 31.92 -12.64 -8.12
N MET A 61 32.41 -11.46 -7.70
CA MET A 61 33.43 -10.69 -8.42
C MET A 61 34.67 -10.35 -7.55
N GLN A 62 35.01 -11.18 -6.56
CA GLN A 62 36.27 -11.00 -5.81
C GLN A 62 37.22 -12.21 -5.85
N GLU A 63 36.80 -13.30 -6.47
CA GLU A 63 37.63 -14.48 -6.76
C GLU A 63 37.02 -15.00 -8.08
N GLU A 64 37.49 -14.71 -9.30
CA GLU A 64 38.83 -14.87 -9.90
C GLU A 64 39.01 -13.92 -11.12
#